data_AF-A0A0G0QKD4-F1
#
_entry.id   AF-A0A0G0QKD4-F1
#
_cell.length_a   1.000
_cell.length_b   1.000
_cell.length_c   1.000
_cell.angle_alpha   90.00
_cell.angle_beta   90.00
_cell.angle_gamma   90.00
#
_symmetry.space_group_name_H-M   'P 1'
#
loop_
_entity.id
_entity.type
_entity.pdbx_description
1 polymer ?
#
loop_
_entity_poly.entity_id
_entity_poly.type
_entity_poly.pdbx_seq_one_letter_code
_entity_poly.pdbx_strand_id
1 'polypeptide(L)'
;MRIEDLVQLLDNRLREFKLSRDYARMNGDLERMNSADKEIIGLEDTLFKLNLLADTSKSAAVKEAILAEVVTDGSVSILGEYDITSYATDPLHEKKIMDILSKMGVMDTAEKIDDYIMGKALSSPVTGEMVMSATEAYIVDARLMMAIMEQDSSFGTAGKAVRTLNPGNVGNDDSGNTRTYESWQEGVTAVAEWLSRHRGSTIIPEIIEETVFEPIDTLVPPTITPTIASTSITTTTTVTSTPTPSPTASPSFSLPTPTPTPVVTTTPSPTASPSFSPTPTPEPTSEPTPTPTPTPTPTPTPTPTPTPTPTPTPTPTPTPTTTASPSFSPTPTPEPTPVPTAD
;
A
#
# COMPACT_ATOMS: atom_id res chain seq x y z
N MET A 1 -3.38 33.23 -13.87
CA MET A 1 -4.28 32.31 -13.15
C MET A 1 -3.63 32.03 -11.81
N ARG A 2 -4.34 32.18 -10.69
CA ARG A 2 -3.78 31.83 -9.37
C ARG A 2 -3.74 30.31 -9.23
N ILE A 3 -2.89 29.77 -8.35
CA ILE A 3 -2.77 28.32 -8.14
C ILE A 3 -4.11 27.76 -7.64
N GLU A 4 -4.82 28.51 -6.80
CA GLU A 4 -6.13 28.16 -6.28
C GLU A 4 -7.18 28.05 -7.41
N ASP A 5 -7.14 28.96 -8.39
CA ASP A 5 -8.03 28.91 -9.55
C ASP A 5 -7.76 27.66 -10.41
N LEU A 6 -6.49 27.27 -10.54
CA LEU A 6 -6.08 26.06 -11.25
C LEU A 6 -6.51 24.79 -10.52
N VAL A 7 -6.31 24.73 -9.20
CA VAL A 7 -6.75 23.60 -8.37
C VAL A 7 -8.27 23.43 -8.50
N GLN A 8 -9.04 24.51 -8.37
CA GLN A 8 -10.50 24.45 -8.49
C GLN A 8 -10.95 23.97 -9.88
N LEU A 9 -10.27 24.39 -10.95
CA LEU A 9 -10.56 23.95 -12.32
C LEU A 9 -10.29 22.45 -12.48
N LEU A 10 -9.15 21.97 -11.96
CA LEU A 10 -8.78 20.56 -12.02
C LEU A 10 -9.70 19.68 -11.17
N ASP A 11 -10.15 20.16 -10.00
CA ASP A 11 -11.13 19.45 -9.16
C ASP A 11 -12.48 19.28 -9.88
N ASN A 12 -12.93 20.32 -10.58
CA ASN A 12 -14.15 20.23 -11.38
C ASN A 12 -13.99 19.20 -12.49
N ARG A 13 -12.85 19.20 -13.19
CA ARG A 13 -12.57 18.22 -14.24
C ARG A 13 -12.46 16.80 -13.71
N LEU A 14 -11.82 16.62 -12.56
CA LEU A 14 -11.73 15.33 -11.87
C LEU A 14 -13.11 14.79 -11.53
N ARG A 15 -14.01 15.65 -11.04
CA ARG A 15 -15.40 15.28 -10.75
C ARG A 15 -16.15 14.81 -12.00
N GLU A 16 -15.98 15.50 -13.13
CA GLU A 16 -16.61 15.10 -14.40
C GLU A 16 -16.15 13.71 -14.85
N PHE A 17 -14.85 13.42 -14.75
CA PHE A 17 -14.35 12.10 -15.14
C PHE A 17 -14.78 11.00 -14.16
N LYS A 18 -14.85 11.26 -12.85
CA LYS A 18 -15.41 10.31 -11.88
C LYS A 18 -16.86 9.96 -12.21
N LEU A 19 -17.68 10.96 -12.54
CA LEU A 19 -19.06 10.72 -13.01
C LEU A 19 -19.11 9.93 -14.32
N SER A 20 -18.23 10.23 -15.28
CA SER A 20 -18.15 9.48 -16.54
C SER A 20 -17.76 8.01 -16.32
N ARG A 21 -16.83 7.74 -15.39
CA ARG A 21 -16.43 6.39 -15.01
C ARG A 21 -17.58 5.63 -14.37
N ASP A 22 -18.29 6.25 -13.43
CA ASP A 22 -19.41 5.61 -12.74
C ASP A 22 -20.55 5.30 -13.72
N TYR A 23 -20.82 6.22 -14.66
CA TYR A 23 -21.77 5.98 -15.75
C TYR A 23 -21.32 4.82 -16.67
N ALA A 24 -20.03 4.76 -17.03
CA ALA A 24 -19.48 3.67 -17.82
C ALA A 24 -19.63 2.32 -17.09
N ARG A 25 -19.34 2.29 -15.77
CA ARG A 25 -19.52 1.12 -14.92
C ARG A 25 -20.96 0.63 -14.88
N MET A 26 -21.94 1.53 -14.77
CA MET A 26 -23.37 1.18 -14.78
C MET A 26 -23.82 0.55 -16.11
N ASN A 27 -23.17 0.92 -17.21
CA ASN A 27 -23.51 0.43 -18.55
C ASN A 27 -22.61 -0.72 -19.04
N GLY A 28 -21.63 -1.15 -18.23
CA GLY A 28 -20.65 -2.16 -18.64
C GLY A 28 -19.71 -1.71 -19.76
N ASP A 29 -19.55 -0.40 -19.96
CA ASP A 29 -18.67 0.18 -20.99
C ASP A 29 -17.23 0.23 -20.49
N LEU A 30 -16.52 -0.88 -20.67
CA LEU A 30 -15.16 -1.06 -20.16
C LEU A 30 -14.16 -0.08 -20.80
N GLU A 31 -14.29 0.21 -22.09
CA GLU A 31 -13.39 1.12 -22.80
C GLU A 31 -13.51 2.55 -22.25
N ARG A 32 -14.75 3.03 -22.06
CA ARG A 32 -14.99 4.35 -21.49
C ARG A 32 -14.58 4.43 -20.03
N MET A 33 -14.75 3.36 -19.27
CA MET A 33 -14.27 3.27 -17.88
C MET A 33 -12.74 3.42 -17.83
N ASN A 34 -12.01 2.67 -18.64
CA ASN A 34 -10.54 2.73 -18.70
C ASN A 34 -10.04 4.09 -19.20
N SER A 35 -10.73 4.68 -20.18
CA SER A 35 -10.42 6.03 -20.67
C SER A 35 -10.60 7.08 -19.57
N ALA A 36 -11.71 7.01 -18.82
CA ALA A 36 -11.95 7.91 -17.69
C ALA A 36 -10.92 7.71 -16.55
N ASP A 37 -10.58 6.46 -16.22
CA ASP A 37 -9.56 6.16 -15.21
C ASP A 37 -8.18 6.74 -15.59
N LYS A 38 -7.79 6.65 -16.86
CA LYS A 38 -6.52 7.23 -17.34
C LYS A 38 -6.46 8.74 -17.10
N GLU A 39 -7.55 9.45 -17.33
CA GLU A 39 -7.66 10.90 -17.12
C GLU A 39 -7.72 11.24 -15.62
N ILE A 40 -8.46 10.47 -14.82
CA ILE A 40 -8.52 10.61 -13.36
C ILE A 40 -7.11 10.53 -12.76
N ILE A 41 -6.34 9.50 -13.12
CA ILE A 41 -4.97 9.31 -12.62
C ILE A 41 -4.11 10.55 -12.92
N GLY A 42 -4.13 11.04 -14.16
CA GLY A 42 -3.34 12.22 -14.55
C GLY A 42 -3.75 13.50 -13.81
N LEU A 43 -5.04 13.69 -13.57
CA LEU A 43 -5.56 14.85 -12.83
C LEU A 43 -5.23 14.78 -11.35
N GLU A 44 -5.36 13.61 -10.73
CA GLU A 44 -5.04 13.44 -9.31
C GLU A 44 -3.55 13.61 -9.04
N ASP A 45 -2.68 13.10 -9.93
CA ASP A 45 -1.22 13.36 -9.87
C ASP A 45 -0.92 14.87 -10.00
N THR A 46 -1.55 15.56 -10.94
CA THR A 46 -1.36 17.00 -11.13
C THR A 46 -1.84 17.81 -9.92
N LEU A 47 -3.03 17.50 -9.40
CA LEU A 47 -3.59 18.12 -8.20
C LEU A 47 -2.69 17.88 -6.99
N PHE A 48 -2.19 16.66 -6.84
CA PHE A 48 -1.28 16.32 -5.76
C PHE A 48 0.01 17.15 -5.82
N LYS A 49 0.65 17.24 -7.00
CA LYS A 49 1.85 18.07 -7.22
C LYS A 49 1.62 19.55 -6.94
N LEU A 50 0.47 20.09 -7.36
CA LEU A 50 0.10 21.48 -7.07
C LEU A 50 -0.11 21.72 -5.58
N ASN A 51 -0.79 20.81 -4.89
CA ASN A 51 -0.97 20.88 -3.43
C ASN A 51 0.37 20.75 -2.68
N LEU A 52 1.30 19.95 -3.20
CA LEU A 52 2.65 19.83 -2.66
C LEU A 52 3.46 21.13 -2.79
N LEU A 53 3.27 21.85 -3.90
CA LEU A 53 3.88 23.16 -4.12
C LEU A 53 3.25 24.24 -3.22
N ALA A 54 1.97 24.10 -2.88
CA ALA A 54 1.26 25.01 -1.99
C ALA A 54 1.58 24.77 -0.50
N ASP A 55 1.87 23.53 -0.09
CA ASP A 55 2.11 23.14 1.31
C ASP A 55 3.46 22.42 1.48
N THR A 56 4.45 23.17 1.95
CA THR A 56 5.82 22.68 2.18
C THR A 56 5.92 21.58 3.23
N SER A 57 4.98 21.50 4.17
CA SER A 57 4.92 20.49 5.23
C SER A 57 4.54 19.11 4.66
N LYS A 58 3.57 19.09 3.74
CA LYS A 58 3.18 17.86 3.00
C LYS A 58 4.28 17.41 2.05
N SER A 59 5.03 18.37 1.49
CA SER A 59 6.21 18.07 0.65
C SER A 59 7.29 17.30 1.40
N ALA A 60 7.54 17.63 2.66
CA ALA A 60 8.58 16.97 3.46
C ALA A 60 8.25 15.50 3.75
N ALA A 61 7.03 15.21 4.21
CA ALA A 61 6.61 13.83 4.55
C ALA A 61 6.64 12.89 3.33
N VAL A 62 6.22 13.38 2.16
CA VAL A 62 6.26 12.61 0.90
C VAL A 62 7.70 12.43 0.43
N LYS A 63 8.55 13.46 0.56
CA LYS A 63 9.99 13.33 0.23
C LYS A 63 10.71 12.33 1.12
N GLU A 64 10.41 12.26 2.41
CA GLU A 64 11.01 11.24 3.29
C GLU A 64 10.61 9.83 2.88
N ALA A 65 9.35 9.62 2.50
CA ALA A 65 8.87 8.33 1.99
C ALA A 65 9.48 7.95 0.63
N ILE A 66 9.80 8.92 -0.23
CA ILE A 66 10.41 8.70 -1.55
C ILE A 66 11.94 8.56 -1.43
N LEU A 67 12.60 9.26 -0.51
CA LEU A 67 14.04 9.15 -0.27
C LEU A 67 14.43 7.79 0.34
N ALA A 68 13.48 7.13 1.02
CA ALA A 68 13.63 5.76 1.49
C ALA A 68 13.46 4.69 0.38
N GLU A 69 12.92 5.04 -0.81
CA GLU A 69 12.49 4.05 -1.81
C GLU A 69 12.92 4.34 -3.27
N VAL A 70 13.66 5.43 -3.54
CA VAL A 70 14.08 5.77 -4.92
C VAL A 70 15.55 5.46 -5.17
N VAL A 71 15.80 4.25 -5.67
CA VAL A 71 16.71 3.93 -6.80
C VAL A 71 16.10 2.66 -7.42
N THR A 72 15.37 2.69 -8.55
CA THR A 72 15.94 2.56 -9.91
C THR A 72 14.91 2.90 -11.03
N ASP A 73 15.35 3.72 -11.98
CA ASP A 73 15.11 3.68 -13.45
C ASP A 73 13.70 3.79 -14.07
N GLY A 74 12.61 4.05 -13.35
CA GLY A 74 11.36 4.49 -13.99
C GLY A 74 10.77 3.54 -15.07
N SER A 75 11.20 2.28 -15.12
CA SER A 75 10.68 1.24 -16.00
C SER A 75 9.60 0.44 -15.25
N VAL A 76 8.36 0.64 -15.69
CA VAL A 76 7.09 0.27 -15.02
C VAL A 76 6.70 -1.19 -15.27
N SER A 77 7.44 -2.16 -14.74
CA SER A 77 6.97 -3.57 -14.72
C SER A 77 7.33 -4.33 -13.45
N ILE A 78 8.18 -3.76 -12.60
CA ILE A 78 8.49 -4.29 -11.28
C ILE A 78 8.26 -3.14 -10.30
N LEU A 79 7.36 -3.33 -9.36
CA LEU A 79 7.11 -2.36 -8.31
C LEU A 79 8.13 -2.62 -7.20
N GLY A 80 9.34 -2.08 -7.37
CA GLY A 80 10.50 -2.48 -6.56
C GLY A 80 11.00 -3.86 -6.98
N GLU A 81 10.66 -4.89 -6.20
CA GLU A 81 11.06 -6.29 -6.42
C GLU A 81 9.87 -7.23 -6.73
N TYR A 82 8.64 -6.72 -6.87
CA TYR A 82 7.44 -7.55 -7.07
C TYR A 82 6.94 -7.50 -8.52
N ASP A 83 6.57 -8.66 -9.05
CA ASP A 83 5.80 -8.81 -10.30
C ASP A 83 4.31 -8.93 -9.98
N ILE A 84 3.55 -7.86 -10.22
CA ILE A 84 2.11 -7.80 -9.94
C ILE A 84 1.24 -7.95 -11.20
N THR A 85 1.81 -8.27 -12.36
CA THR A 85 1.07 -8.28 -13.63
C THR A 85 -0.01 -9.36 -13.70
N SER A 86 0.14 -10.44 -12.92
CA SER A 86 -0.87 -11.50 -12.82
C SER A 86 -1.92 -11.24 -11.73
N TYR A 87 -1.84 -10.13 -11.01
CA TYR A 87 -2.71 -9.85 -9.87
C TYR A 87 -4.15 -9.58 -10.29
N ALA A 88 -4.34 -8.75 -11.32
CA ALA A 88 -5.65 -8.32 -11.80
C ALA A 88 -5.75 -8.34 -13.32
N THR A 89 -6.97 -8.48 -13.83
CA THR A 89 -7.29 -8.40 -15.27
C THR A 89 -7.40 -6.97 -15.78
N ASP A 90 -7.49 -5.98 -14.88
CA ASP A 90 -7.57 -4.56 -15.23
C ASP A 90 -6.23 -4.09 -15.85
N PRO A 91 -6.21 -3.66 -17.13
CA PRO A 91 -4.98 -3.24 -17.80
C PRO A 91 -4.37 -1.95 -17.24
N LEU A 92 -5.04 -1.27 -16.32
CA LEU A 92 -4.53 -0.09 -15.62
C LEU A 92 -4.23 -0.37 -14.14
N HIS A 93 -4.33 -1.62 -13.67
CA HIS A 93 -4.16 -1.97 -12.25
C HIS A 93 -2.83 -1.45 -11.69
N GLU A 94 -1.71 -1.81 -12.30
CA GLU A 94 -0.38 -1.42 -11.81
C GLU A 94 -0.21 0.10 -11.80
N LYS A 95 -0.79 0.79 -12.78
CA LYS A 95 -0.75 2.25 -12.84
C LYS A 95 -1.55 2.90 -11.70
N LYS A 96 -2.70 2.33 -11.34
CA LYS A 96 -3.51 2.80 -10.20
C LYS A 96 -2.79 2.55 -8.87
N ILE A 97 -2.15 1.39 -8.72
CA ILE A 97 -1.30 1.08 -7.55
C ILE A 97 -0.16 2.11 -7.42
N MET A 98 0.59 2.35 -8.50
CA MET A 98 1.68 3.33 -8.52
C MET A 98 1.20 4.74 -8.17
N ASP A 99 0.05 5.14 -8.69
CA ASP A 99 -0.55 6.43 -8.41
C ASP A 99 -0.89 6.58 -6.91
N ILE A 100 -1.45 5.55 -6.27
CA ILE A 100 -1.70 5.52 -4.82
C ILE A 100 -0.38 5.62 -4.04
N LEU A 101 0.62 4.82 -4.40
CA LEU A 101 1.92 4.78 -3.73
C LEU A 101 2.65 6.12 -3.77
N SER A 102 2.60 6.82 -4.91
CA SER A 102 3.23 8.13 -5.10
C SER A 102 2.70 9.21 -4.14
N LYS A 103 1.50 9.00 -3.61
CA LYS A 103 0.79 9.91 -2.70
C LYS A 103 0.86 9.45 -1.25
N MET A 104 1.37 8.25 -1.00
CA MET A 104 1.46 7.64 0.32
C MET A 104 2.69 8.15 1.07
N GLY A 105 2.51 8.46 2.36
CA GLY A 105 3.62 8.76 3.26
C GLY A 105 4.33 7.50 3.75
N VAL A 106 5.19 7.66 4.75
CA VAL A 106 5.86 6.54 5.44
C VAL A 106 4.83 5.72 6.23
N MET A 107 4.89 4.39 6.12
CA MET A 107 3.95 3.43 6.73
C MET A 107 4.71 2.42 7.60
N ASP A 108 5.49 2.94 8.55
CA ASP A 108 6.40 2.17 9.42
C ASP A 108 5.76 1.72 10.75
N THR A 109 4.53 2.15 11.02
CA THR A 109 3.83 1.91 12.30
C THR A 109 2.36 1.63 12.05
N ALA A 110 1.76 0.79 12.89
CA ALA A 110 0.33 0.47 12.82
C ALA A 110 -0.55 1.73 12.92
N GLU A 111 -0.18 2.70 13.76
CA GLU A 111 -0.91 3.96 13.93
C GLU A 111 -0.97 4.79 12.63
N LYS A 112 0.16 4.96 11.92
CA LYS A 112 0.17 5.67 10.63
C LYS A 112 -0.66 4.94 9.57
N ILE A 113 -0.66 3.62 9.60
CA ILE A 113 -1.48 2.80 8.70
C ILE A 113 -2.96 2.96 9.04
N ASP A 114 -3.34 2.88 10.31
CA ASP A 114 -4.72 3.10 10.75
C ASP A 114 -5.23 4.49 10.35
N ASP A 115 -4.44 5.53 10.61
CA ASP A 115 -4.78 6.91 10.21
C ASP A 115 -4.99 7.02 8.70
N TYR A 116 -4.14 6.36 7.91
CA TYR A 116 -4.27 6.33 6.45
C TYR A 116 -5.55 5.62 6.01
N ILE A 117 -5.81 4.42 6.55
CA ILE A 117 -7.00 3.62 6.24
C ILE A 117 -8.25 4.40 6.63
N MET A 118 -8.30 4.97 7.84
CA MET A 118 -9.45 5.76 8.31
C MET A 118 -9.69 7.02 7.46
N GLY A 119 -8.62 7.65 6.96
CA GLY A 119 -8.72 8.78 6.04
C GLY A 119 -9.30 8.42 4.66
N LYS A 120 -9.19 7.16 4.25
CA LYS A 120 -9.68 6.65 2.94
C LYS A 120 -11.02 5.92 3.03
N ALA A 121 -11.18 5.12 4.08
CA ALA A 121 -12.27 4.18 4.27
C ALA A 121 -12.61 4.08 5.77
N LEU A 122 -13.35 5.05 6.28
CA LEU A 122 -13.69 5.17 7.71
C LEU A 122 -14.35 3.91 8.30
N SER A 123 -15.09 3.14 7.49
CA SER A 123 -15.74 1.90 7.92
C SER A 123 -14.92 0.65 7.57
N SER A 124 -13.63 0.79 7.28
CA SER A 124 -12.79 -0.36 6.96
C SER A 124 -12.67 -1.30 8.15
N PRO A 125 -12.78 -2.61 7.92
CA PRO A 125 -12.47 -3.63 8.92
C PRO A 125 -10.98 -3.98 8.98
N VAL A 126 -10.16 -3.47 8.05
CA VAL A 126 -8.70 -3.67 8.05
C VAL A 126 -8.08 -2.70 9.03
N THR A 127 -7.19 -3.18 9.89
CA THR A 127 -6.43 -2.35 10.83
C THR A 127 -4.94 -2.36 10.51
N GLY A 128 -4.20 -1.36 10.98
CA GLY A 128 -2.76 -1.25 10.84
C GLY A 128 -2.01 -2.38 11.52
N GLU A 129 -2.54 -2.93 12.61
CA GLU A 129 -1.98 -4.13 13.24
C GLU A 129 -2.10 -5.36 12.32
N MET A 130 -3.23 -5.53 11.62
CA MET A 130 -3.38 -6.62 10.64
C MET A 130 -2.37 -6.50 9.50
N VAL A 131 -2.16 -5.27 9.01
CA VAL A 131 -1.19 -4.99 7.94
C VAL A 131 0.23 -5.24 8.43
N MET A 132 0.65 -4.64 9.55
CA MET A 132 2.00 -4.78 10.09
C MET A 132 2.35 -6.23 10.42
N SER A 133 1.42 -6.97 11.03
CA SER A 133 1.65 -8.38 11.35
C SER A 133 1.84 -9.23 10.09
N ALA A 134 1.04 -8.99 9.04
CA ALA A 134 1.16 -9.70 7.78
C ALA A 134 2.43 -9.31 7.00
N THR A 135 2.77 -8.02 6.97
CA THR A 135 3.97 -7.53 6.27
C THR A 135 5.24 -8.00 6.92
N GLU A 136 5.31 -8.03 8.25
CA GLU A 136 6.44 -8.59 9.00
C GLU A 136 6.55 -10.10 8.79
N ALA A 137 5.43 -10.84 8.86
CA ALA A 137 5.42 -12.29 8.71
C ALA A 137 5.90 -12.77 7.33
N TYR A 138 5.56 -12.02 6.27
CA TYR A 138 5.91 -12.36 4.89
C TYR A 138 7.05 -11.52 4.32
N ILE A 139 7.61 -10.63 5.15
CA ILE A 139 8.69 -9.70 4.83
C ILE A 139 8.32 -8.87 3.59
N VAL A 140 7.09 -8.39 3.46
CA VAL A 140 6.64 -7.61 2.28
C VAL A 140 6.51 -6.13 2.59
N ASP A 141 6.52 -5.30 1.53
CA ASP A 141 6.37 -3.86 1.68
C ASP A 141 4.93 -3.48 2.06
N ALA A 142 4.80 -2.75 3.17
CA ALA A 142 3.49 -2.36 3.69
C ALA A 142 2.75 -1.39 2.77
N ARG A 143 3.46 -0.48 2.10
CA ARG A 143 2.84 0.51 1.20
C ARG A 143 2.22 -0.18 0.01
N LEU A 144 2.95 -1.10 -0.63
CA LEU A 144 2.45 -1.89 -1.77
C LEU A 144 1.23 -2.72 -1.37
N MET A 145 1.32 -3.43 -0.24
CA MET A 145 0.21 -4.23 0.26
C MET A 145 -1.04 -3.37 0.51
N MET A 146 -0.88 -2.19 1.11
CA MET A 146 -2.00 -1.27 1.32
C MET A 146 -2.54 -0.67 0.03
N ALA A 147 -1.68 -0.31 -0.92
CA ALA A 147 -2.11 0.26 -2.20
C ALA A 147 -2.99 -0.73 -2.97
N ILE A 148 -2.66 -2.02 -2.93
CA ILE A 148 -3.48 -3.10 -3.48
C ILE A 148 -4.85 -3.16 -2.80
N MET A 149 -4.88 -3.18 -1.46
CA MET A 149 -6.14 -3.23 -0.72
C MET A 149 -7.02 -1.98 -0.89
N GLU A 150 -6.40 -0.78 -1.01
CA GLU A 150 -7.11 0.45 -1.33
C GLU A 150 -7.75 0.36 -2.71
N GLN A 151 -6.96 -0.01 -3.72
CA GLN A 151 -7.38 -0.06 -5.11
C GLN A 151 -8.50 -1.09 -5.34
N ASP A 152 -8.37 -2.28 -4.76
CA ASP A 152 -9.22 -3.41 -5.12
C ASP A 152 -10.55 -3.41 -4.38
N SER A 153 -10.59 -2.84 -3.18
CA SER A 153 -11.80 -2.88 -2.37
C SER A 153 -11.97 -1.73 -1.38
N SER A 154 -11.16 -0.68 -1.46
CA SER A 154 -11.15 0.39 -0.47
C SER A 154 -11.03 -0.20 0.95
N PHE A 155 -10.01 -1.03 1.14
CA PHE A 155 -9.72 -1.73 2.39
C PHE A 155 -10.90 -2.59 2.89
N GLY A 156 -11.50 -3.38 2.01
CA GLY A 156 -12.56 -4.34 2.36
C GLY A 156 -13.97 -3.76 2.42
N THR A 157 -14.17 -2.50 2.07
CA THR A 157 -15.48 -1.82 2.16
C THR A 157 -16.30 -1.88 0.87
N ALA A 158 -15.69 -2.32 -0.24
CA ALA A 158 -16.33 -2.34 -1.55
C ALA A 158 -16.26 -3.72 -2.25
N GLY A 159 -17.19 -3.93 -3.18
CA GLY A 159 -17.15 -5.06 -4.10
C GLY A 159 -17.34 -6.42 -3.44
N LYS A 160 -16.64 -7.45 -3.95
CA LYS A 160 -16.73 -8.81 -3.42
C LYS A 160 -16.06 -8.95 -2.05
N ALA A 161 -15.04 -8.14 -1.77
CA ALA A 161 -14.26 -8.16 -0.56
C ALA A 161 -15.10 -8.11 0.72
N VAL A 162 -16.18 -7.31 0.74
CA VAL A 162 -17.08 -7.13 1.91
C VAL A 162 -17.62 -8.47 2.41
N ARG A 163 -18.05 -9.35 1.49
CA ARG A 163 -18.65 -10.64 1.85
C ARG A 163 -17.65 -11.80 1.91
N THR A 164 -16.49 -11.63 1.29
CA THR A 164 -15.44 -12.66 1.23
C THR A 164 -14.33 -12.43 2.26
N LEU A 165 -14.41 -11.36 3.06
CA LEU A 165 -13.37 -10.95 4.01
C LEU A 165 -11.99 -10.83 3.33
N ASN A 166 -11.97 -10.28 2.12
CA ASN A 166 -10.82 -10.36 1.20
C ASN A 166 -10.44 -8.97 0.67
N PRO A 167 -9.73 -8.14 1.45
CA PRO A 167 -9.48 -6.75 1.12
C PRO A 167 -8.60 -6.55 -0.12
N GLY A 168 -7.74 -7.52 -0.48
CA GLY A 168 -7.02 -7.49 -1.75
C GLY A 168 -7.73 -8.20 -2.89
N ASN A 169 -8.95 -8.72 -2.69
CA ASN A 169 -9.65 -9.52 -3.69
C ASN A 169 -8.82 -10.73 -4.23
N VAL A 170 -7.87 -11.23 -3.42
CA VAL A 170 -6.93 -12.29 -3.80
C VAL A 170 -7.67 -13.57 -4.15
N GLY A 171 -7.48 -14.07 -5.37
CA GLY A 171 -8.13 -15.29 -5.86
C GLY A 171 -9.61 -15.14 -6.19
N ASN A 172 -10.16 -13.93 -6.14
CA ASN A 172 -11.46 -13.63 -6.76
C ASN A 172 -11.22 -13.24 -8.21
N ASP A 173 -11.96 -13.84 -9.15
CA ASP A 173 -11.83 -13.52 -10.57
C ASP A 173 -13.18 -13.15 -11.22
N ASP A 174 -13.10 -12.73 -12.48
CA ASP A 174 -14.25 -12.37 -13.32
C ASP A 174 -14.99 -13.60 -13.87
N SER A 175 -14.38 -14.79 -13.77
CA SER A 175 -14.98 -16.07 -14.17
C SER A 175 -15.96 -16.60 -13.11
N GLY A 176 -16.08 -15.91 -11.97
CA GLY A 176 -16.99 -16.25 -10.90
C GLY A 176 -16.35 -17.03 -9.76
N ASN A 177 -15.05 -17.31 -9.82
CA ASN A 177 -14.33 -17.89 -8.69
C ASN A 177 -14.25 -16.85 -7.58
N THR A 178 -14.60 -17.28 -6.36
CA THR A 178 -14.51 -16.44 -5.17
C THR A 178 -13.84 -17.20 -4.05
N ARG A 179 -12.85 -16.58 -3.44
CA ARG A 179 -12.17 -17.05 -2.24
C ARG A 179 -12.61 -16.21 -1.05
N THR A 180 -13.29 -16.88 -0.12
CA THR A 180 -13.71 -16.34 1.16
C THR A 180 -12.75 -16.80 2.25
N TYR A 181 -12.33 -15.89 3.11
CA TYR A 181 -11.51 -16.17 4.28
C TYR A 181 -12.36 -16.27 5.55
N GLU A 182 -11.81 -16.84 6.62
CA GLU A 182 -12.52 -16.97 7.90
C GLU A 182 -12.49 -15.67 8.72
N SER A 183 -11.53 -14.80 8.45
CA SER A 183 -11.37 -13.51 9.12
C SER A 183 -10.79 -12.44 8.20
N TRP A 184 -10.95 -11.17 8.59
CA TRP A 184 -10.27 -10.05 7.91
C TRP A 184 -8.76 -10.16 8.00
N GLN A 185 -8.21 -10.65 9.12
CA GLN A 185 -6.77 -10.91 9.25
C GLN A 185 -6.29 -11.89 8.19
N GLU A 186 -6.99 -13.01 7.97
CA GLU A 186 -6.62 -13.96 6.92
C GLU A 186 -6.67 -13.36 5.52
N GLY A 187 -7.68 -12.53 5.25
CA GLY A 187 -7.76 -11.82 3.98
C GLY A 187 -6.61 -10.85 3.76
N VAL A 188 -6.22 -10.11 4.80
CA VAL A 188 -5.05 -9.22 4.80
C VAL A 188 -3.76 -10.05 4.60
N THR A 189 -3.60 -11.12 5.36
CA THR A 189 -2.48 -12.06 5.24
C THR A 189 -2.37 -12.67 3.84
N ALA A 190 -3.49 -12.95 3.18
CA ALA A 190 -3.47 -13.51 1.83
C ALA A 190 -2.87 -12.55 0.79
N VAL A 191 -2.98 -11.23 0.99
CA VAL A 191 -2.32 -10.23 0.14
C VAL A 191 -0.80 -10.31 0.33
N ALA A 192 -0.35 -10.35 1.59
CA ALA A 192 1.07 -10.47 1.92
C ALA A 192 1.68 -11.77 1.37
N GLU A 193 0.99 -12.89 1.55
CA GLU A 193 1.35 -14.17 0.96
C GLU A 193 1.48 -14.13 -0.56
N TRP A 194 0.51 -13.48 -1.21
CA TRP A 194 0.53 -13.34 -2.67
C TRP A 194 1.76 -12.56 -3.10
N LEU A 195 2.01 -11.40 -2.49
CA LEU A 195 3.18 -10.56 -2.80
C LEU A 195 4.50 -11.31 -2.56
N SER A 196 4.61 -12.02 -1.45
CA SER A 196 5.81 -12.81 -1.10
C SER A 196 6.14 -13.86 -2.18
N ARG A 197 5.12 -14.54 -2.72
CA ARG A 197 5.29 -15.52 -3.81
C ARG A 197 5.66 -14.91 -5.16
N HIS A 198 5.38 -13.63 -5.35
CA HIS A 198 5.62 -12.90 -6.61
C HIS A 198 6.76 -11.89 -6.49
N ARG A 199 7.60 -12.03 -5.46
CA ARG A 199 8.88 -11.33 -5.38
C ARG A 199 9.84 -11.91 -6.42
N GLY A 200 10.27 -11.07 -7.37
CA GLY A 200 11.29 -11.38 -8.36
C GLY A 200 12.64 -11.62 -7.69
N SER A 201 13.19 -12.81 -7.89
CA SER A 201 14.53 -13.21 -7.43
C SER A 201 15.63 -12.62 -8.33
N THR A 202 15.60 -11.30 -8.59
CA THR A 202 16.58 -10.62 -9.44
C THR A 202 17.21 -9.42 -8.74
N ILE A 203 17.70 -9.62 -7.52
CA ILE A 203 18.95 -8.99 -7.07
C ILE A 203 19.68 -10.08 -6.27
N ILE A 204 20.54 -10.85 -6.94
CA ILE A 204 21.75 -11.29 -6.26
C ILE A 204 22.60 -10.02 -6.23
N PRO A 205 22.75 -9.30 -5.10
CA PRO A 205 23.90 -8.44 -4.98
C PRO A 205 25.06 -9.42 -5.11
N GLU A 206 25.85 -9.25 -6.17
CA GLU A 206 27.15 -9.89 -6.31
C GLU A 206 27.77 -9.89 -4.92
N ILE A 207 27.88 -11.09 -4.35
CA ILE A 207 28.49 -11.31 -3.06
C ILE A 207 29.86 -10.69 -3.23
N ILE A 208 30.10 -9.52 -2.64
CA ILE A 208 31.46 -9.04 -2.45
C ILE A 208 32.04 -10.14 -1.58
N GLU A 209 32.82 -11.02 -2.20
CA GLU A 209 33.47 -12.13 -1.53
C GLU A 209 34.05 -11.57 -0.24
N GLU A 210 33.49 -12.07 0.87
CA GLU A 210 34.03 -11.92 2.20
C GLU A 210 35.47 -12.38 2.10
N THR A 211 36.39 -11.40 2.01
CA THR A 211 37.83 -11.63 1.93
C THR A 211 38.21 -12.60 3.04
N VAL A 212 38.45 -13.86 2.66
CA VAL A 212 38.97 -14.90 3.52
C VAL A 212 40.34 -14.43 3.98
N PHE A 213 40.42 -13.89 5.19
CA PHE A 213 41.70 -13.73 5.86
C PHE A 213 42.12 -15.11 6.37
N GLU A 214 43.11 -15.69 5.70
CA GLU A 214 43.74 -16.92 6.17
C GLU A 214 44.32 -16.72 7.59
N PRO A 215 44.23 -17.74 8.46
CA PRO A 215 44.80 -17.66 9.80
C PRO A 215 46.32 -17.82 9.72
N ILE A 216 47.06 -16.71 9.77
CA ILE A 216 48.49 -16.76 10.10
C ILE A 216 48.65 -16.99 11.60
N ASP A 217 48.81 -18.27 11.94
CA ASP A 217 49.42 -18.71 13.18
C ASP A 217 50.93 -18.39 13.12
N THR A 218 51.40 -17.47 13.97
CA THR A 218 52.59 -17.66 14.84
C THR A 218 53.03 -16.35 15.53
N LEU A 219 52.98 -16.40 16.87
CA LEU A 219 54.01 -15.95 17.82
C LEU A 219 54.45 -14.47 17.80
N VAL A 220 53.87 -13.70 18.74
CA VAL A 220 54.53 -12.96 19.85
C VAL A 220 53.52 -11.94 20.41
N PRO A 221 53.27 -11.87 21.73
CA PRO A 221 52.38 -10.86 22.29
C PRO A 221 53.13 -9.54 22.53
N PRO A 222 52.73 -8.40 21.94
CA PRO A 222 52.98 -7.12 22.56
C PRO A 222 51.86 -6.82 23.56
N THR A 223 52.26 -6.54 24.80
CA THR A 223 51.42 -5.89 25.79
C THR A 223 50.81 -4.62 25.22
N ILE A 224 49.48 -4.53 25.16
CA ILE A 224 48.76 -3.29 24.87
C ILE A 224 47.67 -3.10 25.93
N THR A 225 47.83 -2.00 26.65
CA THR A 225 46.92 -1.40 27.62
C THR A 225 45.51 -1.22 27.03
N PRO A 226 44.42 -1.46 27.77
CA PRO A 226 43.08 -1.19 27.27
C PRO A 226 42.84 0.32 27.23
N THR A 227 42.99 0.94 26.05
CA THR A 227 42.39 2.25 25.76
C THR A 227 40.96 2.01 25.33
N ILE A 228 40.04 2.09 26.29
CA ILE A 228 38.61 2.23 26.06
C ILE A 228 38.34 3.62 25.49
N ALA A 229 38.17 3.72 24.17
CA ALA A 229 37.60 4.90 23.53
C ALA A 229 36.07 4.76 23.54
N SER A 230 35.44 5.22 24.64
CA SER A 230 34.02 5.59 24.63
C SER A 230 33.85 6.87 23.83
N THR A 231 33.27 6.77 22.65
CA THR A 231 32.81 7.94 21.89
C THR A 231 31.49 8.42 22.47
N SER A 232 31.58 9.25 23.52
CA SER A 232 30.46 10.02 24.06
C SER A 232 30.35 11.34 23.28
N ILE A 233 29.34 11.48 22.42
CA ILE A 233 29.01 12.78 21.83
C ILE A 233 28.45 13.71 22.91
N THR A 234 29.18 14.76 23.23
CA THR A 234 28.79 15.80 24.19
C THR A 234 28.27 17.00 23.40
N THR A 235 26.97 17.27 23.45
CA THR A 235 26.38 18.52 22.96
C THR A 235 26.72 19.65 23.93
N THR A 236 27.58 20.57 23.48
CA THR A 236 27.96 21.77 24.23
C THR A 236 26.96 22.89 23.95
N THR A 237 26.16 23.23 24.96
CA THR A 237 25.30 24.42 24.99
C THR A 237 26.14 25.64 25.32
N THR A 238 26.50 26.44 24.32
CA THR A 238 27.10 27.76 24.52
C THR A 238 26.01 28.80 24.72
N VAL A 239 25.79 29.19 25.99
CA VAL A 239 25.10 30.43 26.36
C VAL A 239 26.05 31.60 26.17
N THR A 240 25.70 32.55 25.29
CA THR A 240 26.37 33.84 25.19
C THR A 240 25.38 34.93 25.59
N SER A 241 25.59 35.51 26.77
CA SER A 241 24.94 36.72 27.25
C SER A 241 25.82 37.92 26.92
N THR A 242 25.25 38.99 26.35
CA THR A 242 25.84 40.34 26.36
C THR A 242 24.78 41.41 26.00
N PRO A 243 24.98 42.68 26.41
CA PRO A 243 24.02 43.36 27.28
C PRO A 243 23.07 44.33 26.59
N THR A 244 21.96 44.56 27.29
CA THR A 244 20.98 45.64 27.17
C THR A 244 21.60 47.04 27.01
N PRO A 245 21.15 47.83 26.02
CA PRO A 245 21.19 49.28 26.11
C PRO A 245 19.86 49.87 26.66
N SER A 246 20.07 50.90 27.48
CA SER A 246 19.13 51.77 28.21
C SER A 246 18.11 52.52 27.34
N PRO A 247 16.90 52.86 27.86
CA PRO A 247 15.91 53.67 27.14
C PRO A 247 16.12 55.17 27.36
N THR A 248 16.38 55.94 26.30
CA THR A 248 16.20 57.41 26.31
C THR A 248 16.04 57.93 24.89
N ALA A 249 14.81 58.29 24.51
CA ALA A 249 14.50 59.45 23.68
C ALA A 249 12.98 59.63 23.61
N SER A 250 12.52 60.74 24.19
CA SER A 250 11.19 61.30 23.98
C SER A 250 11.08 61.89 22.57
N PRO A 251 9.95 61.72 21.88
CA PRO A 251 9.47 62.76 20.99
C PRO A 251 8.13 63.34 21.50
N SER A 252 8.05 64.66 21.39
CA SER A 252 6.91 65.51 21.72
C SER A 252 5.66 65.12 20.92
N PHE A 253 4.55 64.84 21.62
CA PHE A 253 3.23 64.69 20.99
C PHE A 253 2.63 66.08 20.74
N SER A 254 2.45 66.41 19.47
CA SER A 254 1.63 67.56 19.04
C SER A 254 0.15 67.23 19.20
N LEU A 255 -0.60 68.21 19.73
CA LEU A 255 -2.03 68.17 19.99
C LEU A 255 -2.83 68.02 18.67
N PRO A 256 -3.81 67.12 18.57
CA PRO A 256 -4.70 67.09 17.40
C PRO A 256 -5.69 68.26 17.42
N THR A 257 -5.79 68.93 16.27
CA THR A 257 -6.76 69.98 15.92
C THR A 257 -8.20 69.52 16.12
N PRO A 258 -9.12 70.34 16.68
CA PRO A 258 -10.53 69.96 16.79
C PRO A 258 -11.17 69.79 15.42
N THR A 259 -11.63 68.59 15.12
CA THR A 259 -12.44 68.24 13.95
C THR A 259 -13.81 68.93 14.02
N PRO A 260 -14.32 69.53 12.93
CA PRO A 260 -15.59 70.25 12.96
C PRO A 260 -16.78 69.33 13.23
N THR A 261 -17.67 69.84 14.07
CA THR A 261 -18.98 69.31 14.48
C THR A 261 -19.82 68.85 13.28
N PRO A 262 -20.40 67.64 13.30
CA PRO A 262 -21.31 67.21 12.24
C PRO A 262 -22.62 68.01 12.26
N VAL A 263 -23.02 68.49 11.08
CA VAL A 263 -24.27 69.20 10.83
C VAL A 263 -25.45 68.23 10.98
N VAL A 264 -26.39 68.56 11.86
CA VAL A 264 -27.64 67.81 12.07
C VAL A 264 -28.47 67.90 10.78
N THR A 265 -28.59 66.78 10.08
CA THR A 265 -29.45 66.64 8.92
C THR A 265 -30.75 65.98 9.37
N THR A 266 -31.88 66.63 9.12
CA THR A 266 -33.21 66.21 9.56
C THR A 266 -33.60 64.86 8.94
N THR A 267 -33.81 63.88 9.80
CA THR A 267 -34.28 62.52 9.49
C THR A 267 -35.65 62.56 8.79
N PRO A 268 -35.83 61.94 7.62
CA PRO A 268 -37.16 61.78 7.04
C PRO A 268 -38.00 60.74 7.81
N SER A 269 -39.29 61.05 7.94
CA SER A 269 -40.33 60.28 8.61
C SER A 269 -40.42 58.83 8.13
N PRO A 270 -40.59 57.82 9.01
CA PRO A 270 -40.69 56.42 8.61
C PRO A 270 -41.95 56.18 7.78
N THR A 271 -41.77 55.55 6.62
CA THR A 271 -42.83 55.02 5.78
C THR A 271 -43.43 53.78 6.44
N ALA A 272 -44.76 53.64 6.41
CA ALA A 272 -45.49 52.55 7.04
C ALA A 272 -44.99 51.16 6.57
N SER A 273 -44.64 50.32 7.54
CA SER A 273 -44.22 48.93 7.34
C SER A 273 -45.40 48.08 6.86
N PRO A 274 -45.24 47.20 5.85
CA PRO A 274 -46.29 46.24 5.50
C PRO A 274 -46.49 45.23 6.64
N SER A 275 -47.77 44.95 6.93
CA SER A 275 -48.21 43.95 7.90
C SER A 275 -48.08 42.56 7.27
N PHE A 276 -47.19 41.73 7.80
CA PHE A 276 -47.12 40.31 7.43
C PHE A 276 -48.10 39.52 8.31
N SER A 277 -49.03 38.82 7.66
CA SER A 277 -49.91 37.84 8.29
C SER A 277 -49.07 36.69 8.88
N PRO A 278 -49.34 36.22 10.11
CA PRO A 278 -48.61 35.10 10.68
C PRO A 278 -48.87 33.82 9.88
N THR A 279 -47.79 33.16 9.48
CA THR A 279 -47.79 31.83 8.88
C THR A 279 -48.20 30.80 9.94
N PRO A 280 -49.09 29.82 9.65
CA PRO A 280 -49.50 28.83 10.64
C PRO A 280 -48.31 27.98 11.09
N THR A 281 -48.17 27.83 12.41
CA THR A 281 -47.18 26.95 13.06
C THR A 281 -47.44 25.49 12.65
N PRO A 282 -46.44 24.74 12.17
CA PRO A 282 -46.62 23.32 11.88
C PRO A 282 -46.92 22.55 13.17
N GLU A 283 -47.90 21.66 13.09
CA GLU A 283 -48.33 20.77 14.17
C GLU A 283 -47.20 19.78 14.52
N PRO A 284 -46.99 19.42 15.80
CA PRO A 284 -45.93 18.50 16.20
C PRO A 284 -46.10 17.15 15.49
N THR A 285 -45.06 16.78 14.76
CA THR A 285 -44.93 15.46 14.12
C THR A 285 -44.77 14.40 15.22
N SER A 286 -45.56 13.34 15.12
CA SER A 286 -45.54 12.22 16.06
C SER A 286 -44.17 11.57 16.07
N GLU A 287 -43.59 11.41 17.27
CA GLU A 287 -42.32 10.71 17.47
C GLU A 287 -42.41 9.28 16.91
N PRO A 288 -41.44 8.83 16.09
CA PRO A 288 -41.48 7.50 15.51
C PRO A 288 -41.35 6.45 16.61
N THR A 289 -42.30 5.51 16.65
CA THR A 289 -42.30 4.37 17.55
C THR A 289 -41.03 3.54 17.34
N PRO A 290 -40.27 3.21 18.41
CA PRO A 290 -39.05 2.42 18.27
C PRO A 290 -39.37 1.06 17.66
N THR A 291 -38.65 0.74 16.57
CA THR A 291 -38.77 -0.53 15.86
C THR A 291 -38.17 -1.64 16.75
N PRO A 292 -38.83 -2.80 16.91
CA PRO A 292 -38.32 -3.86 17.76
C PRO A 292 -36.95 -4.35 17.28
N THR A 293 -36.00 -4.39 18.20
CA THR A 293 -34.65 -4.91 17.96
C THR A 293 -34.72 -6.38 17.56
N PRO A 294 -34.10 -6.80 16.44
CA PRO A 294 -34.12 -8.20 16.03
C PRO A 294 -33.42 -9.07 17.08
N THR A 295 -34.10 -10.13 17.50
CA THR A 295 -33.56 -11.15 18.42
C THR A 295 -32.36 -11.85 17.76
N PRO A 296 -31.23 -12.04 18.46
CA PRO A 296 -30.08 -12.72 17.89
C PRO A 296 -30.47 -14.14 17.44
N THR A 297 -30.19 -14.44 16.18
CA THR A 297 -30.39 -15.77 15.61
C THR A 297 -29.32 -16.71 16.18
N PRO A 298 -29.68 -17.92 16.65
CA PRO A 298 -28.71 -18.84 17.24
C PRO A 298 -27.63 -19.19 16.21
N THR A 299 -26.37 -19.06 16.63
CA THR A 299 -25.19 -19.40 15.82
C THR A 299 -25.22 -20.90 15.50
N PRO A 300 -25.03 -21.32 14.24
CA PRO A 300 -25.00 -22.72 13.88
C PRO A 300 -23.84 -23.43 14.58
N THR A 301 -24.12 -24.54 15.24
CA THR A 301 -23.12 -25.42 15.85
C THR A 301 -22.22 -25.99 14.76
N PRO A 302 -20.88 -25.94 14.90
CA PRO A 302 -19.97 -26.50 13.89
C PRO A 302 -20.24 -27.99 13.72
N THR A 303 -20.41 -28.40 12.47
CA THR A 303 -20.60 -29.82 12.11
C THR A 303 -19.25 -30.52 12.23
N PRO A 304 -19.16 -31.70 12.86
CA PRO A 304 -17.89 -32.40 13.01
C PRO A 304 -17.27 -32.72 11.65
N THR A 305 -16.02 -32.32 11.48
CA THR A 305 -15.22 -32.57 10.27
C THR A 305 -15.02 -34.08 10.10
N PRO A 306 -15.25 -34.65 8.90
CA PRO A 306 -15.03 -36.07 8.66
C PRO A 306 -13.55 -36.42 8.83
N THR A 307 -13.28 -37.45 9.62
CA THR A 307 -11.93 -37.99 9.84
C THR A 307 -11.37 -38.51 8.51
N PRO A 308 -10.12 -38.18 8.13
CA PRO A 308 -9.54 -38.66 6.88
C PRO A 308 -9.44 -40.18 6.88
N THR A 309 -10.01 -40.80 5.83
CA THR A 309 -9.90 -42.23 5.58
C THR A 309 -8.44 -42.59 5.27
N PRO A 310 -7.84 -43.61 5.91
CA PRO A 310 -6.47 -43.99 5.63
C PRO A 310 -6.31 -44.41 4.17
N THR A 311 -5.32 -43.83 3.50
CA THR A 311 -4.96 -44.13 2.12
C THR A 311 -4.44 -45.57 2.02
N PRO A 312 -4.88 -46.38 1.04
CA PRO A 312 -4.40 -47.75 0.89
C PRO A 312 -2.90 -47.78 0.60
N THR A 313 -2.19 -48.61 1.35
CA THR A 313 -0.74 -48.85 1.19
C THR A 313 -0.46 -49.44 -0.20
N PRO A 314 0.51 -48.90 -0.96
CA PRO A 314 0.85 -49.45 -2.27
C PRO A 314 1.35 -50.89 -2.14
N THR A 315 0.79 -51.77 -2.96
CA THR A 315 1.18 -53.18 -3.05
C THR A 315 2.58 -53.28 -3.69
N PRO A 316 3.52 -54.06 -3.13
CA PRO A 316 4.86 -54.17 -3.69
C PRO A 316 4.82 -54.73 -5.12
N THR A 317 5.49 -54.02 -6.03
CA THR A 317 5.67 -54.43 -7.43
C THR A 317 6.54 -55.70 -7.48
N PRO A 318 6.15 -56.74 -8.25
CA PRO A 318 6.95 -57.95 -8.37
C PRO A 318 8.31 -57.65 -9.00
N THR A 319 9.38 -58.16 -8.37
CA THR A 319 10.75 -58.07 -8.84
C THR A 319 10.90 -58.77 -10.20
N PRO A 320 11.51 -58.13 -11.22
CA PRO A 320 11.74 -58.75 -12.51
C PRO A 320 12.69 -59.96 -12.37
N THR A 321 12.24 -61.11 -12.86
CA THR A 321 13.05 -62.32 -13.01
C THR A 321 14.11 -62.10 -14.07
N THR A 322 15.38 -62.26 -13.70
CA THR A 322 16.52 -62.19 -14.62
C THR A 322 16.50 -63.41 -15.55
N THR A 323 16.13 -63.20 -16.82
CA THR A 323 16.28 -64.18 -17.90
C THR A 323 17.76 -64.55 -18.07
N ALA A 324 18.05 -65.85 -18.06
CA ALA A 324 19.40 -66.38 -18.25
C ALA A 324 20.01 -65.93 -19.59
N SER A 325 21.27 -65.50 -19.54
CA SER A 325 22.08 -65.11 -20.69
C SER A 325 22.31 -66.31 -21.63
N PRO A 326 22.20 -66.15 -22.97
CA PRO A 326 22.48 -67.24 -23.89
C PRO A 326 23.99 -67.59 -23.87
N SER A 327 24.27 -68.85 -23.58
CA SER A 327 25.61 -69.44 -23.67
C SER A 327 26.07 -69.46 -25.13
N PHE A 328 27.08 -68.67 -25.49
CA PHE A 328 27.74 -68.76 -26.79
C PHE A 328 28.60 -70.04 -26.85
N SER A 329 28.33 -70.88 -27.85
CA SER A 329 29.13 -72.06 -28.18
C SER A 329 30.51 -71.64 -28.71
N PRO A 330 31.62 -72.25 -28.26
CA PRO A 330 32.95 -71.88 -28.75
C PRO A 330 33.10 -72.24 -30.24
N THR A 331 33.67 -71.30 -30.99
CA THR A 331 34.04 -71.42 -32.42
C THR A 331 35.05 -72.56 -32.63
N PRO A 332 34.90 -73.42 -33.66
CA PRO A 332 35.88 -74.46 -33.94
C PRO A 332 37.22 -73.87 -34.40
N THR A 333 38.30 -74.38 -33.81
CA THR A 333 39.70 -74.07 -34.11
C THR A 333 40.03 -74.34 -35.60
N PRO A 334 40.74 -73.44 -36.31
CA PRO A 334 41.14 -73.69 -37.69
C PRO A 334 42.23 -74.77 -37.77
N GLU A 335 42.06 -75.69 -38.72
CA GLU A 335 42.98 -76.77 -39.07
C GLU A 335 44.29 -76.21 -39.67
N PRO A 336 45.48 -76.73 -39.29
CA PRO A 336 46.75 -76.23 -39.82
C PRO A 336 46.95 -76.63 -41.28
N THR A 337 47.26 -75.64 -42.11
CA THR A 337 47.59 -75.79 -43.54
C THR A 337 48.86 -76.64 -43.73
N PRO A 338 48.88 -77.65 -44.62
CA PRO A 338 50.10 -78.41 -44.90
C PRO A 338 51.13 -77.57 -45.66
N VAL A 339 52.38 -77.62 -45.19
CA VAL A 339 53.55 -76.99 -45.79
C VAL A 339 54.00 -77.80 -47.02
N PRO A 340 54.31 -77.17 -48.17
CA PRO A 340 54.84 -77.89 -49.33
C PRO A 340 56.31 -78.32 -49.10
N THR A 341 56.59 -79.59 -49.33
CA THR A 341 57.95 -80.16 -49.36
C THR A 341 58.64 -79.82 -50.68
N ALA A 342 59.88 -79.33 -50.61
CA ALA A 342 60.79 -79.16 -51.75
C ALA A 342 61.62 -80.43 -51.96
N ASP A 343 61.49 -81.08 -53.12
CA ASP A 343 62.44 -81.09 -54.26
C ASP A 343 61.86 -81.99 -55.39
#